data_AF-A0A6A2SDF2-F1
#
_entry.id   AF-A0A6A2SDF2-F1
#
_cell.length_a   1.000
_cell.length_b   1.000
_cell.length_c   1.000
_cell.angle_alpha   90.00
_cell.angle_beta   90.00
_cell.angle_gamma   90.00
#
_symmetry.space_group_name_H-M   'P 1'
#
loop_
_entity.id
_entity.type
_entity.pdbx_description
1 polymer ?
#
loop_
_entity_poly.entity_id
_entity_poly.type
_entity_poly.pdbx_seq_one_letter_code
_entity_poly.pdbx_strand_id
1 'polypeptide(L)'
;MTQKESRSHLYMIWSSMKRRCENPNMPNYKYYGAKGIKVCGEWHSFPKFKEWAKANGYVDGLSLDRIDSSRDYEPDNCQWMTLSDNATKSLERIVTVDGVEGNVRAWAKLLDCSPGNISYHIYGKGVPVEEFIRRRARYGKNQRVVRNPSERTVKAMRRLNRKLVELTESVGALQGELDFSEEQRLSKSPVLEVTA
;
A
#
# COMPACT_ATOMS: atom_id res chain seq x y z
N MET A 1 10.80 -43.89 2.05
CA MET A 1 11.05 -42.89 3.11
C MET A 1 11.15 -43.62 4.43
N THR A 2 12.19 -43.36 5.21
CA THR A 2 12.44 -44.09 6.47
C THR A 2 11.63 -43.49 7.64
N GLN A 3 11.38 -44.28 8.70
CA GLN A 3 10.65 -43.82 9.89
C GLN A 3 11.36 -42.67 10.64
N LYS A 4 12.68 -42.54 10.47
CA LYS A 4 13.49 -41.44 11.01
C LYS A 4 13.29 -40.14 10.21
N GLU A 5 13.15 -40.23 8.89
CA GLU A 5 12.97 -39.07 8.02
C GLU A 5 11.62 -38.38 8.21
N SER A 6 10.54 -39.15 8.43
CA SER A 6 9.20 -38.60 8.66
C SER A 6 9.08 -37.83 9.98
N ARG A 7 10.05 -37.95 10.88
CA ARG A 7 10.16 -37.19 12.14
C ARG A 7 11.17 -36.04 12.08
N SER A 8 11.82 -35.83 10.95
CA SER A 8 12.80 -34.75 10.80
C SER A 8 12.15 -33.37 10.72
N HIS A 9 12.85 -32.34 11.19
CA HIS A 9 12.38 -30.96 11.10
C HIS A 9 12.13 -30.53 9.64
N LEU A 10 13.02 -30.91 8.73
CA LEU A 10 12.86 -30.67 7.30
C LEU A 10 11.57 -31.28 6.72
N TYR A 11 11.20 -32.50 7.16
CA TYR A 11 9.94 -33.13 6.74
C TYR A 11 8.72 -32.38 7.27
N MET A 12 8.78 -31.89 8.52
CA MET A 12 7.71 -31.08 9.09
C MET A 12 7.53 -29.77 8.33
N ILE A 13 8.62 -29.11 7.92
CA ILE A 13 8.60 -27.90 7.09
C ILE A 13 7.93 -28.19 5.74
N TRP A 14 8.38 -29.24 5.05
CA TRP A 14 7.82 -29.66 3.77
C TRP A 14 6.33 -29.98 3.86
N SER A 15 5.94 -30.82 4.83
CA SER A 15 4.54 -31.21 5.04
C SER A 15 3.67 -29.98 5.38
N SER A 16 4.18 -29.08 6.21
CA SER A 16 3.48 -27.84 6.57
C SER A 16 3.36 -26.87 5.40
N MET A 17 4.38 -26.77 4.53
CA MET A 17 4.32 -25.99 3.29
C MET A 17 3.16 -26.47 2.41
N LYS A 18 3.11 -27.76 2.06
CA LYS A 18 2.03 -28.32 1.24
C LYS A 18 0.65 -28.14 1.88
N ARG A 19 0.52 -28.45 3.16
CA ARG A 19 -0.76 -28.29 3.89
C ARG A 19 -1.27 -26.86 3.86
N ARG A 20 -0.40 -25.85 3.96
CA ARG A 20 -0.80 -24.43 3.86
C ARG A 20 -1.36 -24.08 2.48
N CYS A 21 -0.80 -24.65 1.42
CA CYS A 21 -1.20 -24.38 0.03
C CYS A 21 -2.39 -25.23 -0.44
N GLU A 22 -2.52 -26.47 0.00
CA GLU A 22 -3.40 -27.46 -0.64
C GLU A 22 -4.57 -27.93 0.23
N ASN A 23 -4.56 -27.66 1.55
CA ASN A 23 -5.60 -28.14 2.45
C ASN A 23 -6.50 -26.99 2.94
N PRO A 24 -7.73 -26.85 2.41
CA PRO A 24 -8.69 -25.82 2.83
C PRO A 24 -9.03 -25.82 4.32
N ASN A 25 -8.90 -26.96 5.00
CA ASN A 25 -9.19 -27.09 6.44
C ASN A 25 -8.05 -26.57 7.32
N MET A 26 -6.89 -26.21 6.76
CA MET A 26 -5.82 -25.60 7.53
C MET A 26 -6.16 -24.16 7.92
N PRO A 27 -5.97 -23.74 9.18
CA PRO A 27 -6.21 -22.35 9.61
C PRO A 27 -5.47 -21.30 8.78
N ASN A 28 -4.31 -21.69 8.24
CA ASN A 28 -3.45 -20.83 7.44
C ASN A 28 -3.80 -20.84 5.94
N TYR A 29 -4.68 -21.72 5.46
CA TYR A 29 -5.00 -21.85 4.03
C TYR A 29 -5.46 -20.53 3.41
N LYS A 30 -6.27 -19.75 4.15
CA LYS A 30 -6.71 -18.40 3.77
C LYS A 30 -5.57 -17.42 3.42
N TYR A 31 -4.34 -17.69 3.86
CA TYR A 31 -3.18 -16.86 3.60
C TYR A 31 -2.29 -17.38 2.47
N TYR A 32 -2.52 -18.62 2.01
CA TYR A 32 -1.72 -19.30 0.99
C TYR A 32 -2.62 -19.83 -0.11
N GLY A 33 -3.16 -21.05 0.04
CA GLY A 33 -3.95 -21.71 -1.02
C GLY A 33 -5.16 -20.90 -1.50
N ALA A 34 -5.88 -20.23 -0.59
CA ALA A 34 -7.02 -19.38 -0.97
C ALA A 34 -6.62 -18.16 -1.82
N LYS A 35 -5.34 -17.77 -1.82
CA LYS A 35 -4.77 -16.70 -2.66
C LYS A 35 -4.17 -17.23 -3.95
N GLY A 36 -4.27 -18.53 -4.22
CA GLY A 36 -3.66 -19.15 -5.38
C GLY A 36 -2.16 -19.45 -5.24
N ILE A 37 -1.57 -19.30 -4.05
CA ILE A 37 -0.15 -19.65 -3.80
C ILE A 37 -0.02 -21.17 -3.81
N LYS A 38 0.86 -21.69 -4.66
CA LYS A 38 1.10 -23.12 -4.88
C LYS A 38 2.50 -23.53 -4.46
N VAL A 39 2.71 -24.84 -4.48
CA VAL A 39 4.03 -25.48 -4.40
C VAL A 39 4.40 -25.95 -5.79
N CYS A 40 5.65 -25.76 -6.22
CA CYS A 40 6.09 -26.25 -7.53
C CYS A 40 5.92 -27.78 -7.62
N GLY A 41 5.74 -28.29 -8.84
CA GLY A 41 5.44 -29.71 -9.08
C GLY A 41 6.49 -30.65 -8.47
N GLU A 42 7.77 -30.30 -8.60
CA GLU A 42 8.89 -31.11 -8.08
C GLU A 42 8.83 -31.29 -6.56
N TRP A 43 8.44 -30.25 -5.83
CA TRP A 43 8.38 -30.26 -4.37
C TRP A 43 7.14 -30.97 -3.83
N HIS A 44 6.27 -31.54 -4.67
CA HIS A 44 5.30 -32.54 -4.21
C HIS A 44 5.95 -33.87 -3.82
N SER A 45 7.22 -34.07 -4.21
CA SER A 45 8.09 -35.17 -3.79
C SER A 45 9.02 -34.70 -2.68
N PHE A 46 8.91 -35.29 -1.49
CA PHE A 46 9.81 -34.96 -0.38
C PHE A 46 11.30 -35.19 -0.71
N PRO A 47 11.71 -36.30 -1.37
CA PRO A 47 13.10 -36.47 -1.80
C PRO A 47 13.63 -35.30 -2.65
N LYS A 48 12.84 -34.78 -3.59
CA LYS A 48 13.22 -33.65 -4.45
C LYS A 48 13.35 -32.35 -3.66
N PHE A 49 12.40 -32.07 -2.78
CA PHE A 49 12.49 -30.93 -1.86
C PHE A 49 13.72 -31.04 -0.94
N LYS A 50 14.00 -32.23 -0.40
CA LYS A 50 15.14 -32.49 0.49
C LYS A 50 16.48 -32.30 -0.22
N GLU A 51 16.58 -32.73 -1.47
CA GLU A 51 17.75 -32.53 -2.33
C GLU A 51 18.04 -31.03 -2.49
N TRP A 52 17.03 -30.25 -2.90
CA TRP A 52 17.13 -28.80 -2.99
C TRP A 52 17.50 -28.17 -1.65
N ALA A 53 16.82 -28.56 -0.56
CA ALA A 53 17.05 -28.00 0.77
C ALA A 53 18.51 -28.13 1.20
N LYS A 54 19.11 -29.33 1.02
CA LYS A 54 20.50 -29.59 1.35
C LYS A 54 21.47 -28.81 0.45
N ALA A 55 21.18 -28.75 -0.85
CA ALA A 55 22.00 -27.99 -1.79
C ALA A 55 21.97 -26.48 -1.54
N ASN A 56 20.92 -25.97 -0.89
CA ASN A 56 20.70 -24.54 -0.67
C ASN A 56 20.87 -24.12 0.80
N GLY A 57 21.64 -24.87 1.60
CA GLY A 57 22.08 -24.42 2.92
C GLY A 57 21.08 -24.65 4.06
N TYR A 58 20.16 -25.62 3.93
CA TYR A 58 19.33 -26.03 5.07
C TYR A 58 20.18 -26.47 6.27
N VAL A 59 19.85 -25.92 7.43
CA VAL A 59 20.35 -26.34 8.74
C VAL A 59 19.16 -26.46 9.69
N ASP A 60 19.20 -27.42 10.62
CA ASP A 60 18.15 -27.55 11.64
C ASP A 60 18.03 -26.25 12.45
N GLY A 61 16.79 -25.83 12.72
CA GLY A 61 16.47 -24.53 13.32
C GLY A 61 16.09 -23.43 12.31
N LEU A 62 16.37 -23.63 11.02
CA LEU A 62 15.91 -22.71 9.96
C LEU A 62 14.46 -22.96 9.57
N SER A 63 13.83 -21.90 9.07
CA SER A 63 12.48 -21.90 8.49
C SER A 63 12.56 -21.58 7.00
N LEU A 64 11.64 -22.16 6.23
CA LEU A 64 11.47 -21.84 4.82
C LEU A 64 10.68 -20.54 4.68
N ASP A 65 11.31 -19.51 4.13
CA ASP A 65 10.69 -18.23 3.79
C ASP A 65 10.58 -18.06 2.26
N ARG A 66 9.62 -17.25 1.83
CA ARG A 66 9.52 -16.80 0.43
C ARG A 66 10.14 -15.42 0.28
N ILE A 67 11.03 -15.25 -0.69
CA ILE A 67 11.69 -13.99 -1.00
C ILE A 67 10.63 -12.94 -1.32
N ASP A 68 9.76 -13.25 -2.28
CA ASP A 68 8.51 -12.54 -2.56
C ASP A 68 7.31 -13.33 -2.01
N SER A 69 6.63 -12.73 -1.03
CA SER A 69 5.46 -13.32 -0.37
C SER A 69 4.22 -13.49 -1.26
N SER A 70 4.20 -12.85 -2.43
CA SER A 70 3.11 -12.95 -3.41
C SER A 70 3.27 -14.12 -4.39
N ARG A 71 4.50 -14.63 -4.55
CA ARG A 71 4.86 -15.73 -5.46
C ARG A 71 4.77 -17.13 -4.82
N ASP A 72 4.87 -18.18 -5.62
CA ASP A 72 4.75 -19.58 -5.21
C ASP A 72 5.95 -20.09 -4.38
N TYR A 73 5.82 -21.28 -3.81
CA TYR A 73 6.97 -22.02 -3.26
C TYR A 73 7.71 -22.73 -4.39
N GLU A 74 8.84 -22.15 -4.77
CA GLU A 74 9.71 -22.62 -5.84
C GLU A 74 11.19 -22.32 -5.52
N PRO A 75 12.14 -23.04 -6.13
CA PRO A 75 13.57 -22.91 -5.84
C PRO A 75 14.14 -21.49 -5.87
N ASP A 76 13.68 -20.64 -6.79
CA ASP A 76 14.16 -19.27 -7.01
C ASP A 76 13.44 -18.23 -6.13
N ASN A 77 12.30 -18.59 -5.53
CA ASN A 77 11.54 -17.72 -4.63
C ASN A 77 11.64 -18.15 -3.16
N CYS A 78 12.40 -19.18 -2.82
CA CYS A 78 12.52 -19.66 -1.44
C CYS A 78 13.93 -19.51 -0.88
N GLN A 79 14.00 -19.21 0.41
CA GLN A 79 15.25 -19.07 1.15
C GLN A 79 15.12 -19.66 2.54
N TRP A 80 16.24 -20.08 3.11
CA TRP A 80 16.31 -20.49 4.50
C TRP A 80 16.64 -19.29 5.39
N MET A 81 15.85 -19.08 6.43
CA MET A 81 16.08 -18.02 7.40
C MET A 81 15.75 -18.47 8.81
N THR A 82 16.38 -17.84 9.79
CA THR A 82 15.93 -17.98 11.18
C THR A 82 14.62 -17.22 11.40
N LEU A 83 13.91 -17.54 12.48
CA LEU A 83 12.71 -16.79 12.86
C LEU A 83 13.03 -15.33 13.21
N SER A 84 14.21 -15.06 13.80
CA SER A 84 14.68 -13.71 14.12
C SER A 84 14.99 -12.91 12.86
N ASP A 85 15.64 -13.52 11.86
CA ASP A 85 15.96 -12.83 10.60
C ASP A 85 14.69 -12.52 9.82
N ASN A 86 13.72 -13.45 9.82
CA ASN A 86 12.41 -13.19 9.20
C ASN A 86 11.66 -12.02 9.87
N ALA A 87 11.73 -11.93 11.20
CA ALA A 87 11.16 -10.79 11.92
C ALA A 87 11.88 -9.48 11.55
N THR A 88 13.21 -9.51 11.41
CA THR A 88 14.03 -8.35 11.02
C THR A 88 13.77 -7.91 9.59
N LYS A 89 13.73 -8.84 8.62
CA LYS A 89 13.37 -8.60 7.21
C LYS A 89 12.05 -7.86 7.07
N SER A 90 11.06 -8.18 7.92
CA SER A 90 9.77 -7.48 7.93
C SER A 90 9.89 -5.99 8.31
N LEU A 91 10.87 -5.64 9.16
CA LEU A 91 11.16 -4.26 9.57
C LEU A 91 11.93 -3.47 8.52
N GLU A 92 12.71 -4.16 7.69
CA GLU A 92 13.52 -3.57 6.62
C GLU A 92 12.71 -3.30 5.35
N ARG A 93 11.50 -3.88 5.23
CA ARG A 93 10.63 -3.63 4.07
C ARG A 93 10.23 -2.17 3.98
N ILE A 94 10.81 -1.46 3.01
CA ILE A 94 10.48 -0.08 2.66
C ILE A 94 9.33 -0.04 1.66
N VAL A 95 8.41 0.89 1.87
CA VAL A 95 7.36 1.28 0.93
C VAL A 95 7.57 2.74 0.60
N THR A 96 7.66 3.05 -0.69
CA THR A 96 7.85 4.41 -1.21
C THR A 96 6.54 4.94 -1.77
N VAL A 97 6.06 6.06 -1.23
CA VAL A 97 4.81 6.72 -1.66
C VAL A 97 5.07 8.20 -1.86
N ASP A 98 4.85 8.69 -3.08
CA ASP A 98 4.99 10.09 -3.48
C ASP A 98 6.35 10.69 -3.08
N GLY A 99 7.43 9.92 -3.26
CA GLY A 99 8.80 10.30 -2.95
C GLY A 99 9.21 10.16 -1.48
N VAL A 100 8.30 9.74 -0.60
CA VAL A 100 8.59 9.46 0.81
C VAL A 100 8.80 7.97 0.99
N GLU A 101 9.93 7.61 1.61
CA GLU A 101 10.26 6.22 1.94
C GLU A 101 10.00 5.94 3.42
N GLY A 102 9.47 4.75 3.72
CA GLY A 102 9.32 4.31 5.09
C GLY A 102 8.98 2.84 5.21
N ASN A 103 9.39 2.21 6.31
CA ASN A 103 8.92 0.86 6.64
C ASN A 103 7.51 0.89 7.25
N VAL A 104 6.95 -0.29 7.48
CA VAL A 104 5.59 -0.46 8.06
C VAL A 104 5.41 0.33 9.37
N ARG A 105 6.42 0.34 10.25
CA ARG A 105 6.34 1.05 11.54
C ARG A 105 6.38 2.57 11.35
N ALA A 106 7.25 3.05 10.46
CA ALA A 106 7.35 4.47 10.15
C ALA A 106 6.04 5.00 9.56
N TRP A 107 5.47 4.29 8.58
CA TRP A 107 4.16 4.63 8.02
C TRP A 107 3.03 4.51 9.04
N ALA A 108 3.04 3.50 9.91
CA ALA A 108 2.04 3.34 10.97
C ALA A 108 2.04 4.53 11.93
N LYS A 109 3.23 4.96 12.35
CA LYS A 109 3.42 6.14 13.20
C LYS A 109 2.99 7.42 12.50
N LEU A 110 3.33 7.59 11.22
CA LEU A 110 2.98 8.77 10.44
C LEU A 110 1.47 8.89 10.20
N LEU A 111 0.78 7.76 10.01
CA LEU A 111 -0.64 7.70 9.65
C LEU A 111 -1.58 7.46 10.83
N ASP A 112 -1.03 7.41 12.05
CA ASP A 112 -1.73 7.03 13.29
C ASP A 112 -2.62 5.79 13.09
N CYS A 113 -1.97 4.67 12.77
CA CYS A 113 -2.64 3.41 12.48
C CYS A 113 -1.87 2.21 12.99
N SER A 114 -2.53 1.06 13.08
CA SER A 114 -1.83 -0.16 13.47
C SER A 114 -0.92 -0.64 12.33
N PRO A 115 0.32 -1.11 12.63
CA PRO A 115 1.21 -1.72 11.64
C PRO A 115 0.56 -2.88 10.87
N GLY A 116 -0.36 -3.61 11.53
CA GLY A 116 -1.13 -4.68 10.92
C GLY A 116 -2.06 -4.20 9.81
N ASN A 117 -2.57 -2.96 9.89
CA ASN A 117 -3.41 -2.37 8.86
C ASN A 117 -2.61 -2.11 7.58
N ILE A 118 -1.40 -1.55 7.69
CA ILE A 118 -0.50 -1.38 6.53
C ILE A 118 -0.07 -2.73 5.96
N SER A 119 0.33 -3.66 6.83
CA SER A 119 0.74 -5.02 6.43
C SER A 119 -0.36 -5.74 5.64
N TYR A 120 -1.62 -5.55 6.00
CA TYR A 120 -2.76 -6.12 5.28
C TYR A 120 -2.76 -5.72 3.79
N HIS A 121 -2.45 -4.46 3.50
CA HIS A 121 -2.35 -3.94 2.14
C HIS A 121 -1.07 -4.39 1.43
N ILE A 122 0.08 -4.44 2.12
CA ILE A 122 1.35 -4.97 1.56
C ILE A 122 1.17 -6.40 1.06
N TYR A 123 0.48 -7.23 1.82
CA TYR A 123 0.24 -8.62 1.44
C TYR A 123 -0.92 -8.80 0.45
N GLY A 124 -1.35 -7.73 -0.23
CA GLY A 124 -2.37 -7.76 -1.28
C GLY A 124 -3.76 -8.20 -0.80
N LYS A 125 -4.09 -8.00 0.49
CA LYS A 125 -5.44 -8.33 1.02
C LYS A 125 -6.44 -7.19 0.85
N GLY A 126 -5.96 -5.97 0.62
CA GLY A 126 -6.81 -4.80 0.39
C GLY A 126 -6.41 -4.08 -0.89
N VAL A 127 -6.73 -2.78 -0.96
CA VAL A 127 -6.22 -1.90 -2.03
C VAL A 127 -4.68 -1.85 -2.02
N PRO A 128 -4.02 -1.49 -3.13
CA PRO A 128 -2.56 -1.29 -3.16
C PRO A 128 -2.08 -0.43 -2.00
N VAL A 129 -0.95 -0.82 -1.37
CA VAL A 129 -0.48 -0.20 -0.13
C VAL A 129 -0.21 1.30 -0.30
N GLU A 130 0.29 1.70 -1.47
CA GLU A 130 0.55 3.08 -1.85
C GLU A 130 -0.76 3.88 -1.87
N GLU A 131 -1.81 3.30 -2.45
CA GLU A 131 -3.13 3.92 -2.46
C GLU A 131 -3.73 4.04 -1.06
N PHE A 132 -3.62 2.99 -0.24
CA PHE A 132 -4.05 3.04 1.15
C PHE A 132 -3.35 4.17 1.92
N ILE A 133 -2.02 4.25 1.80
CA ILE A 133 -1.19 5.30 2.42
C ILE A 133 -1.65 6.69 1.94
N ARG A 134 -1.82 6.90 0.62
CA ARG A 134 -2.31 8.18 0.06
C ARG A 134 -3.68 8.57 0.61
N ARG A 135 -4.64 7.64 0.61
CA ARG A 135 -5.98 7.87 1.14
C ARG A 135 -5.90 8.32 2.60
N ARG A 136 -5.17 7.58 3.44
CA ARG A 136 -5.09 7.86 4.88
C ARG A 136 -4.32 9.14 5.21
N ALA A 137 -3.27 9.46 4.46
CA ALA A 137 -2.54 10.72 4.58
C ALA A 137 -3.44 11.94 4.31
N ARG A 138 -4.38 11.84 3.36
CA ARG A 138 -5.40 12.87 3.11
C ARG A 138 -6.40 13.00 4.27
N TYR A 139 -6.87 11.87 4.82
CA TYR A 139 -7.77 11.87 5.97
C TYR A 139 -7.14 12.47 7.25
N GLY A 140 -5.85 12.19 7.51
CA GLY A 140 -5.13 12.76 8.65
C GLY A 140 -4.99 14.29 8.60
N LYS A 141 -4.81 14.86 7.39
CA LYS A 141 -4.87 16.33 7.18
C LYS A 141 -6.27 16.89 7.48
N ASN A 142 -7.32 16.17 7.08
CA ASN A 142 -8.71 16.56 7.36
C ASN A 142 -9.11 16.39 8.83
N GLN A 143 -8.44 15.56 9.62
CA GLN A 143 -8.72 15.43 11.06
C GLN A 143 -8.14 16.57 11.90
N ARG A 144 -7.12 17.28 11.39
CA ARG A 144 -6.68 18.58 11.93
C ARG A 144 -7.69 19.70 11.66
N VAL A 145 -8.66 19.49 10.76
CA VAL A 145 -9.85 20.33 10.66
C VAL A 145 -10.75 19.96 11.83
N VAL A 146 -10.75 20.82 12.85
CA VAL A 146 -11.43 20.67 14.14
C VAL A 146 -12.85 20.12 13.93
N ARG A 147 -13.10 18.88 14.39
CA ARG A 147 -14.42 18.23 14.24
C ARG A 147 -15.54 18.88 15.06
N ASN A 148 -15.20 19.74 16.03
CA ASN A 148 -16.13 20.60 16.76
C ASN A 148 -15.46 21.95 17.06
N PRO A 149 -15.46 22.88 16.08
CA PRO A 149 -14.89 24.20 16.30
C PRO A 149 -15.70 24.90 17.40
N SER A 150 -15.02 25.56 18.34
CA SER A 150 -15.69 26.38 19.36
C SER A 150 -16.62 27.40 18.70
N GLU A 151 -17.67 27.86 19.39
CA GLU A 151 -18.57 28.89 18.82
C GLU A 151 -17.80 30.13 18.34
N ARG A 152 -16.69 30.49 19.02
CA ARG A 152 -15.80 31.57 18.60
C ARG A 152 -15.16 31.28 17.24
N THR A 153 -14.68 30.05 17.03
CA THR A 153 -14.10 29.58 15.78
C THR A 153 -15.13 29.57 14.65
N VAL A 154 -16.35 29.08 14.90
CA VAL A 154 -17.45 29.09 13.93
C VAL A 154 -17.83 30.52 13.54
N LYS A 155 -17.90 31.44 14.51
CA LYS A 155 -18.21 32.85 14.25
C LYS A 155 -17.13 33.55 13.43
N ALA A 156 -15.85 33.23 13.67
CA ALA A 156 -14.73 33.73 12.88
C ALA A 156 -14.78 33.21 11.43
N MET A 157 -15.03 31.91 11.24
CA MET A 157 -15.18 31.31 9.91
C MET A 157 -16.34 31.92 9.12
N ARG A 158 -17.50 32.13 9.74
CA ARG A 158 -18.65 32.81 9.09
C ARG A 158 -18.34 34.24 8.66
N ARG A 159 -17.53 34.97 9.44
CA ARG A 159 -17.09 36.33 9.09
C ARG A 159 -16.12 36.30 7.90
N LEU A 160 -15.18 35.37 7.89
CA LEU A 160 -14.24 35.20 6.77
C LEU A 160 -14.97 34.79 5.49
N ASN A 161 -15.93 33.87 5.56
CA ASN A 161 -16.72 33.48 4.39
C ASN A 161 -17.55 34.63 3.83
N ARG A 162 -18.15 35.49 4.67
CA ARG A 162 -18.83 36.70 4.18
C ARG A 162 -17.88 37.65 3.44
N LYS A 163 -16.71 37.92 4.01
CA LYS A 163 -15.69 38.74 3.35
C LYS A 163 -15.24 38.14 2.02
N LEU A 164 -15.12 36.81 1.95
CA LEU A 164 -14.78 36.12 0.72
C LEU A 164 -15.87 36.33 -0.34
N VAL A 165 -17.14 36.15 0.01
CA VAL A 165 -18.27 36.39 -0.91
C VAL A 165 -18.28 37.84 -1.41
N GLU A 166 -18.18 38.82 -0.51
CA GLU A 166 -18.11 40.25 -0.86
C GLU A 166 -16.94 40.56 -1.81
N LEU A 167 -15.77 39.97 -1.56
CA LEU A 167 -14.61 40.10 -2.44
C LEU A 167 -14.85 39.46 -3.81
N THR A 168 -15.53 38.31 -3.85
CA THR A 168 -15.81 37.59 -5.10
C THR A 168 -16.80 38.37 -5.97
N GLU A 169 -17.84 38.94 -5.35
CA GLU A 169 -18.82 39.82 -6.01
C GLU A 169 -18.15 41.10 -6.54
N SER A 170 -17.25 41.69 -5.76
CA SER A 170 -16.50 42.88 -6.16
C SER A 170 -15.56 42.59 -7.34
N VAL A 171 -14.87 41.44 -7.32
CA VAL A 171 -14.02 41.00 -8.44
C VAL A 171 -14.86 40.73 -9.69
N GLY A 172 -16.03 40.10 -9.55
CA GLY A 172 -16.95 39.87 -10.66
C GLY A 172 -17.48 41.17 -11.27
N ALA A 173 -17.79 42.17 -10.45
CA ALA A 173 -18.21 43.50 -10.91
C ALA A 173 -17.10 44.21 -11.70
N LEU A 174 -15.87 44.20 -11.18
CA LEU A 174 -14.71 44.77 -11.86
C LEU A 174 -14.39 44.07 -13.19
N GLN A 175 -14.55 42.74 -13.24
CA GLN A 175 -14.36 41.97 -14.46
C GLN A 175 -15.42 42.33 -15.51
N GLY A 176 -16.69 42.48 -15.10
CA GLY A 176 -17.76 42.93 -15.99
C GLY A 176 -17.57 44.35 -16.52
N GLU A 177 -17.03 45.27 -15.71
CA GLU A 177 -16.69 46.63 -16.16
C GLU A 177 -15.52 46.64 -17.17
N LEU A 178 -14.52 45.77 -16.96
CA LEU A 178 -13.41 45.55 -17.89
C LEU A 178 -13.90 45.00 -19.23
N ASP A 179 -14.72 43.95 -19.21
CA ASP A 179 -15.26 43.31 -20.42
C ASP A 179 -16.14 44.30 -21.20
N PHE A 180 -16.98 45.08 -20.52
CA PHE A 180 -17.79 46.14 -21.14
C PHE A 180 -16.94 47.26 -21.76
N SER A 181 -15.85 47.65 -21.08
CA SER A 181 -14.91 48.64 -21.61
C SER A 181 -14.14 48.15 -22.83
N GLU A 182 -13.81 46.86 -22.92
CA GLU A 182 -13.17 46.26 -24.10
C GLU A 182 -14.14 46.18 -25.28
N GLU A 183 -15.40 45.81 -25.04
CA GLU A 183 -16.45 45.75 -26.07
C GLU A 183 -16.75 47.13 -26.68
N GLN A 184 -16.74 48.19 -25.85
CA GLN A 184 -16.84 49.57 -26.32
C GLN A 184 -15.62 50.05 -27.12
N ARG A 185 -14.42 49.51 -26.86
CA ARG A 185 -13.22 49.79 -27.67
C ARG A 185 -13.27 49.08 -29.01
N LEU A 186 -13.69 47.81 -29.03
CA LEU A 186 -13.81 47.01 -30.25
C LEU A 186 -14.90 47.55 -31.19
N SER A 187 -16.02 48.04 -30.65
CA SER A 187 -17.08 48.67 -31.48
C SER A 187 -16.71 50.04 -32.06
N LYS A 188 -15.66 50.69 -31.55
CA LYS A 188 -15.14 51.97 -32.06
C LYS A 188 -13.88 51.82 -32.92
N SER A 189 -13.40 50.60 -33.16
CA SER A 189 -12.29 50.35 -34.07
C SER A 189 -12.73 50.64 -35.52
N PRO A 190 -12.08 51.56 -36.24
CA PRO A 190 -12.45 51.86 -37.61
C PRO A 190 -12.16 50.65 -38.50
N VAL A 191 -13.18 50.20 -39.23
CA VAL A 191 -13.05 49.18 -40.27
C VAL A 191 -12.16 49.76 -41.35
N LEU A 192 -10.95 49.22 -41.51
CA LEU A 192 -10.10 49.54 -42.65
C LEU A 192 -10.75 48.93 -43.89
N GLU A 193 -11.44 49.74 -44.68
CA GLU A 193 -11.88 49.36 -46.02
C GLU A 193 -10.64 49.10 -46.88
N VAL A 194 -10.44 47.83 -47.22
CA VAL A 194 -9.46 47.38 -48.20
C VAL A 194 -10.10 47.60 -49.58
N THR A 195 -9.75 48.71 -50.23
CA THR A 195 -10.05 48.90 -51.66
C THR A 195 -9.05 48.12 -52.51
N ALA A 196 -9.57 47.45 -53.53
CA ALA A 196 -8.91 46.50 -54.44
C ALA A 196 -7.75 47.06 -55.25
#